data_AF-A0A6J5EMN6-F1
#
_entry.id   AF-A0A6J5EMN6-F1
#
_cell.length_a   1.000
_cell.length_b   1.000
_cell.length_c   1.000
_cell.angle_alpha   90.00
_cell.angle_beta   90.00
_cell.angle_gamma   90.00
#
_symmetry.space_group_name_H-M   'P 1'
#
loop_
_entity.id
_entity.type
_entity.pdbx_description
1 polymer ?
#
loop_
_entity_poly.entity_id
_entity_poly.type
_entity_poly.pdbx_seq_one_letter_code
_entity_poly.pdbx_strand_id
1 'polypeptide(L)'
;MPAEQEVTTSTTGRISDFAVKPYSDFGHSSPSAPSAVYWKVSRTPYAENHETRRQHLLSLIDIHGESVCPDRPQIDVDVSATNGDLPSRLPIGAPDSDLLHEGSALACPIALLTRPTLPNSLPRGQNNLWRVLAAMTAQPFNLTQSGLHALKEFLGLHLPSTTAIARRNIDTISRLEHKPAVRWMAIDGHFPSFVRGIEIFLFLNEDTLRDVALSAFAPVLDRLFAPYAPANGFIQLIVRSTQTGEDLFRAPPRPGTRALI
;
A
#
# COMPACT_ATOMS: atom_id res chain seq x y z
N MET A 1 50.94 7.08 15.61
CA MET A 1 50.70 5.62 15.58
C MET A 1 49.77 5.32 14.41
N PRO A 2 50.08 4.30 13.61
CA PRO A 2 49.75 4.24 12.20
C PRO A 2 48.48 3.42 11.93
N ALA A 3 47.85 3.75 10.80
CA ALA A 3 46.91 2.89 10.12
C ALA A 3 47.63 1.63 9.62
N GLU A 4 47.08 0.47 9.93
CA GLU A 4 47.48 -0.78 9.29
C GLU A 4 46.94 -0.83 7.86
N GLN A 5 47.84 -1.26 7.00
CA GLN A 5 47.69 -1.47 5.58
C GLN A 5 46.73 -2.62 5.28
N GLU A 6 45.84 -2.41 4.32
CA GLU A 6 45.42 -3.52 3.45
C GLU A 6 46.03 -3.28 2.08
N VAL A 7 47.23 -3.86 1.89
CA VAL A 7 47.84 -4.03 0.58
C VAL A 7 47.16 -5.22 -0.07
N THR A 8 46.38 -4.96 -1.12
CA THR A 8 46.11 -5.98 -2.14
C THR A 8 46.51 -5.42 -3.49
N THR A 9 47.78 -5.59 -3.83
CA THR A 9 48.25 -5.47 -5.22
C THR A 9 48.02 -6.80 -5.92
N SER A 10 47.09 -6.82 -6.87
CA SER A 10 47.13 -7.78 -7.97
C SER A 10 46.46 -7.18 -9.19
N THR A 11 47.31 -6.75 -10.12
CA THR A 11 47.03 -6.40 -11.51
C THR A 11 46.15 -7.45 -12.18
N THR A 12 44.96 -7.06 -12.62
CA THR A 12 44.18 -7.73 -13.69
C THR A 12 43.33 -6.65 -14.36
N GLY A 13 43.20 -6.72 -15.69
CA GLY A 13 42.76 -5.64 -16.57
C GLY A 13 41.54 -4.87 -16.08
N ARG A 14 41.57 -3.55 -16.26
CA ARG A 14 40.50 -2.61 -15.93
C ARG A 14 39.23 -3.00 -16.69
N ILE A 15 38.37 -3.80 -16.07
CA ILE A 15 37.02 -4.03 -16.56
C ILE A 15 36.31 -2.69 -16.36
N SER A 16 35.98 -2.03 -17.47
CA SER A 16 35.12 -0.86 -17.41
C SER A 16 33.74 -1.35 -16.97
N ASP A 17 33.42 -1.16 -15.70
CA ASP A 17 32.10 -1.43 -15.15
C ASP A 17 31.15 -0.37 -15.70
N PHE A 18 30.15 -0.81 -16.46
CA PHE A 18 29.10 0.06 -16.97
C PHE A 18 27.84 -0.20 -16.15
N ALA A 19 27.38 0.83 -15.43
CA ALA A 19 26.15 0.74 -14.66
C ALA A 19 24.94 0.63 -15.61
N VAL A 20 24.22 -0.50 -15.54
CA VAL A 20 22.97 -0.70 -16.26
C VAL A 20 21.84 -0.04 -15.48
N LYS A 21 21.08 0.85 -16.13
CA LYS A 21 19.98 1.58 -15.48
C LYS A 21 18.68 0.77 -15.50
N PRO A 22 17.78 0.96 -14.52
CA PRO A 22 16.44 0.37 -14.59
C PRO A 22 15.65 0.97 -15.75
N TYR A 23 14.82 0.14 -16.38
CA TYR A 23 13.95 0.58 -17.49
C TYR A 23 12.96 1.70 -17.08
N SER A 24 12.60 1.80 -15.80
CA SER A 24 11.72 2.86 -15.30
C SER A 24 12.36 4.26 -15.29
N ASP A 25 13.69 4.36 -15.38
CA ASP A 25 14.39 5.65 -15.46
C ASP A 25 14.32 6.26 -16.88
N PHE A 26 13.67 5.55 -17.81
CA PHE A 26 13.38 6.02 -19.14
C PHE A 26 12.30 7.13 -19.11
N GLY A 27 12.75 8.39 -19.04
CA GLY A 27 11.94 9.61 -18.96
C GLY A 27 11.97 10.21 -17.56
N HIS A 28 12.68 11.33 -17.32
CA HIS A 28 12.16 12.67 -17.59
C HIS A 28 13.22 13.76 -17.88
N SER A 29 14.50 13.43 -18.08
CA SER A 29 15.53 14.49 -18.26
C SER A 29 16.86 14.08 -18.90
N SER A 30 17.03 12.88 -19.46
CA SER A 30 18.33 12.45 -20.01
C SER A 30 18.26 12.13 -21.52
N PRO A 31 19.19 12.66 -22.34
CA PRO A 31 19.27 12.29 -23.75
C PRO A 31 19.70 10.82 -23.89
N SER A 32 18.94 10.08 -24.70
CA SER A 32 19.16 8.66 -24.97
C SER A 32 20.46 8.43 -25.74
N ALA A 33 21.34 7.56 -25.26
CA ALA A 33 22.44 7.03 -26.04
C ALA A 33 21.94 5.86 -26.91
N PRO A 34 22.33 5.76 -28.19
CA PRO A 34 21.79 4.80 -29.16
C PRO A 34 22.14 3.32 -28.90
N SER A 35 22.81 3.00 -27.79
CA SER A 35 23.17 1.62 -27.40
C SER A 35 22.96 1.38 -25.90
N ALA A 36 22.03 2.10 -25.28
CA ALA A 36 21.74 1.96 -23.87
C ALA A 36 21.00 0.65 -23.58
N VAL A 37 21.62 -0.21 -22.77
CA VAL A 37 21.00 -1.40 -22.18
C VAL A 37 20.34 -1.00 -20.87
N TYR A 38 19.12 -1.50 -20.65
CA TYR A 38 18.37 -1.33 -19.41
C TYR A 38 18.07 -2.68 -18.79
N TRP A 39 17.86 -2.71 -17.48
CA TRP A 39 17.35 -3.90 -16.80
C TRP A 39 15.90 -3.72 -16.38
N LYS A 40 15.15 -4.82 -16.42
CA LYS A 40 13.76 -4.90 -15.97
C LYS A 40 13.56 -6.19 -15.20
N VAL A 41 12.90 -6.10 -14.05
CA VAL A 41 12.44 -7.27 -13.30
C VAL A 41 10.98 -7.51 -13.63
N SER A 42 10.67 -8.74 -14.05
CA SER A 42 9.31 -9.23 -14.21
C SER A 42 9.05 -10.40 -13.27
N ARG A 43 7.79 -10.74 -13.05
CA ARG A 43 7.38 -11.97 -12.35
C ARG A 43 6.69 -12.85 -13.35
N THR A 44 7.04 -14.13 -13.42
CA THR A 44 6.38 -15.06 -14.31
C THR A 44 4.88 -15.11 -13.96
N PRO A 45 3.97 -14.83 -14.92
CA PRO A 45 2.54 -14.72 -14.64
C PRO A 45 1.89 -16.07 -14.33
N TYR A 46 2.57 -17.17 -14.64
CA TYR A 46 2.03 -18.52 -14.54
C TYR A 46 3.13 -19.48 -14.10
N ALA A 47 3.08 -19.92 -12.84
CA ALA A 47 3.65 -21.21 -12.47
C ALA A 47 2.44 -22.16 -12.43
N GLU A 48 2.40 -23.07 -13.40
CA GLU A 48 1.31 -24.02 -13.63
C GLU A 48 1.12 -25.02 -12.47
N ASN A 49 2.02 -24.98 -11.49
CA ASN A 49 1.93 -25.72 -10.23
C ASN A 49 1.85 -24.75 -9.04
N HIS A 50 0.83 -24.91 -8.22
CA HIS A 50 0.59 -24.19 -6.96
C HIS A 50 1.73 -24.29 -5.93
N GLU A 51 2.75 -25.11 -6.20
CA GLU A 51 3.90 -25.35 -5.32
C GLU A 51 5.12 -24.48 -5.63
N THR A 52 5.24 -23.91 -6.84
CA THR A 52 6.44 -23.16 -7.22
C THR A 52 6.25 -21.67 -6.92
N ARG A 53 6.99 -21.14 -5.93
CA ARG A 53 7.09 -19.70 -5.64
C ARG A 53 7.25 -18.91 -6.94
N ARG A 54 6.49 -17.82 -7.09
CA ARG A 54 6.55 -16.93 -8.26
C ARG A 54 7.98 -16.46 -8.48
N GLN A 55 8.61 -16.93 -9.55
CA GLN A 55 9.98 -16.57 -9.88
C GLN A 55 10.04 -15.13 -10.39
N HIS A 56 11.05 -14.40 -9.92
CA HIS A 56 11.43 -13.13 -10.49
C HIS A 56 12.40 -13.39 -11.64
N LEU A 57 12.14 -12.78 -12.80
CA LEU A 57 12.99 -12.82 -13.96
C LEU A 57 13.63 -11.45 -14.15
N LEU A 58 14.97 -11.42 -14.11
CA LEU A 58 15.75 -10.26 -14.53
C LEU A 58 16.00 -10.36 -16.04
N SER A 59 15.61 -9.34 -16.77
CA SER A 59 15.79 -9.26 -18.22
C SER A 59 16.56 -8.01 -18.58
N LEU A 60 17.51 -8.13 -19.51
CA LEU A 60 18.18 -7.01 -20.15
C LEU A 60 17.44 -6.65 -21.44
N ILE A 61 17.09 -5.38 -21.58
CA ILE A 61 16.28 -4.89 -22.70
C ILE A 61 16.86 -3.59 -23.29
N ASP A 62 16.56 -3.33 -24.55
CA ASP A 62 16.85 -2.05 -25.20
C ASP A 62 15.78 -0.99 -24.89
N ILE A 63 15.90 0.18 -25.54
CA ILE A 63 14.92 1.27 -25.44
C ILE A 63 13.54 0.88 -26.00
N HIS A 64 13.47 -0.08 -26.92
CA HIS A 64 12.25 -0.56 -27.54
C HIS A 64 11.58 -1.67 -26.71
N GLY A 65 12.26 -2.16 -25.67
CA GLY A 65 11.77 -3.23 -24.80
C GLY A 65 12.12 -4.63 -25.30
N GLU A 66 12.95 -4.74 -26.33
CA GLU A 66 13.40 -6.01 -26.89
C GLU A 66 14.56 -6.58 -26.09
N SER A 67 14.63 -7.92 -25.99
CA SER A 67 15.68 -8.58 -25.21
C SER A 67 17.06 -8.36 -25.84
N VAL A 68 18.02 -7.93 -25.04
CA VAL A 68 19.40 -7.71 -25.47
C VAL A 68 20.32 -8.72 -24.80
N CYS A 69 21.20 -9.34 -25.58
CA CYS A 69 22.30 -10.14 -25.07
C CYS A 69 23.59 -9.31 -25.18
N PRO A 70 24.12 -8.73 -24.09
CA PRO A 70 25.38 -8.00 -24.15
C PRO A 70 26.54 -8.95 -24.51
N ASP A 71 27.53 -8.43 -25.23
CA ASP A 71 28.72 -9.20 -25.65
C ASP A 71 29.58 -9.67 -24.47
N ARG A 72 29.35 -9.11 -23.27
CA ARG A 72 30.00 -9.52 -22.02
C ARG A 72 29.05 -10.37 -21.17
N PRO A 73 29.46 -11.57 -20.73
CA PRO A 73 28.57 -12.53 -20.07
C PRO A 73 28.46 -12.36 -18.54
N GLN A 74 29.08 -11.34 -17.93
CA GLN A 74 29.05 -11.14 -16.48
C GLN A 74 28.29 -9.87 -16.10
N ILE A 75 27.41 -10.00 -15.12
CA ILE A 75 26.64 -8.91 -14.52
C ILE A 75 26.71 -9.11 -13.01
N ASP A 76 27.15 -8.09 -12.30
CA ASP A 76 27.07 -8.05 -10.85
C ASP A 76 25.74 -7.41 -10.45
N VAL A 77 25.02 -8.05 -9.52
CA VAL A 77 23.66 -7.66 -9.15
C VAL A 77 23.53 -7.61 -7.63
N ASP A 78 23.21 -6.42 -7.12
CA ASP A 78 22.80 -6.24 -5.73
C ASP A 78 21.31 -6.54 -5.58
N VAL A 79 20.96 -7.52 -4.73
CA VAL A 79 19.58 -7.95 -4.52
C VAL A 79 19.21 -7.89 -3.05
N SER A 80 18.08 -7.27 -2.74
CA SER A 80 17.41 -7.42 -1.45
C SER A 80 16.43 -8.60 -1.50
N ALA A 81 16.70 -9.62 -0.69
CA ALA A 81 15.88 -10.84 -0.62
C ALA A 81 15.14 -10.95 0.73
N THR A 82 14.04 -11.71 0.75
CA THR A 82 13.29 -12.03 1.98
C THR A 82 13.10 -13.54 2.11
N ASN A 83 12.92 -14.02 3.33
CA ASN A 83 12.81 -15.46 3.64
C ASN A 83 11.42 -16.05 3.39
N GLY A 84 10.56 -15.33 2.65
CA GLY A 84 9.19 -15.77 2.36
C GLY A 84 8.39 -16.02 3.64
N ASP A 85 7.80 -17.19 3.75
CA ASP A 85 6.93 -17.60 4.85
C ASP A 85 7.67 -18.22 6.05
N LEU A 86 9.00 -18.39 5.97
CA LEU A 86 9.79 -18.97 7.06
C LEU A 86 9.64 -18.23 8.40
N PRO A 87 9.62 -16.87 8.47
CA PRO A 87 9.46 -16.17 9.73
C PRO A 87 8.16 -16.51 10.46
N SER A 88 7.08 -16.82 9.72
CA SER A 88 5.78 -17.20 10.31
C SER A 88 5.79 -18.58 10.97
N ARG A 89 6.82 -19.40 10.69
CA ARG A 89 7.00 -20.76 11.23
C ARG A 89 7.97 -20.80 12.42
N LEU A 90 8.53 -19.65 12.81
CA LEU A 90 9.43 -19.58 13.97
C LEU A 90 8.67 -19.93 15.26
N PRO A 91 9.29 -20.68 16.18
CA PRO A 91 8.78 -20.84 17.53
C PRO A 91 8.82 -19.49 18.26
N ILE A 92 7.86 -19.26 19.16
CA ILE A 92 7.70 -17.99 19.88
C ILE A 92 7.42 -18.31 21.34
N GLY A 93 7.96 -17.49 22.25
CA GLY A 93 7.83 -17.65 23.68
C GLY A 93 8.88 -18.59 24.28
N ALA A 94 10.07 -18.67 23.68
CA ALA A 94 11.19 -19.37 24.29
C ALA A 94 11.59 -18.68 25.61
N PRO A 95 11.97 -19.44 26.66
CA PRO A 95 12.29 -18.88 27.97
C PRO A 95 13.53 -17.98 27.97
N ASP A 96 14.48 -18.26 27.06
CA ASP A 96 15.76 -17.54 26.99
C ASP A 96 15.70 -16.34 26.03
N SER A 97 15.32 -16.55 24.76
CA SER A 97 15.11 -15.49 23.76
C SER A 97 14.49 -16.09 22.50
N ASP A 98 13.61 -15.36 21.82
CA ASP A 98 13.05 -15.78 20.52
C ASP A 98 13.98 -15.42 19.35
N LEU A 99 14.80 -14.37 19.50
CA LEU A 99 15.74 -13.90 18.49
C LEU A 99 17.12 -13.66 19.10
N LEU A 100 18.14 -13.77 18.25
CA LEU A 100 19.53 -13.46 18.61
C LEU A 100 19.93 -12.16 17.93
N HIS A 101 20.62 -11.29 18.66
CA HIS A 101 21.29 -10.15 18.07
C HIS A 101 22.70 -10.57 17.66
N GLU A 102 23.05 -10.45 16.38
CA GLU A 102 24.37 -10.85 15.87
C GLU A 102 25.50 -9.91 16.35
N GLY A 103 25.16 -8.74 16.91
CA GLY A 103 26.10 -7.83 17.56
C GLY A 103 26.23 -8.07 19.07
N SER A 104 27.38 -7.72 19.66
CA SER A 104 27.59 -7.80 21.12
C SER A 104 26.89 -6.70 21.93
N ALA A 105 26.08 -5.85 21.28
CA ALA A 105 25.57 -4.61 21.87
C ALA A 105 24.38 -4.80 22.82
N LEU A 106 23.64 -5.91 22.73
CA LEU A 106 22.42 -6.12 23.50
C LEU A 106 22.49 -7.46 24.25
N ALA A 107 22.68 -7.39 25.56
CA ALA A 107 22.65 -8.53 26.48
C ALA A 107 21.25 -8.78 27.08
N CYS A 108 20.19 -8.38 26.37
CA CYS A 108 18.80 -8.58 26.81
C CYS A 108 18.08 -9.60 25.92
N PRO A 109 17.17 -10.41 26.49
CA PRO A 109 16.36 -11.34 25.72
C PRO A 109 15.41 -10.57 24.79
N ILE A 110 15.28 -11.05 23.55
CA ILE A 110 14.37 -10.48 22.55
C ILE A 110 13.20 -11.43 22.40
N ALA A 111 12.02 -10.99 22.86
CA ALA A 111 10.78 -11.76 22.77
C ALA A 111 9.86 -11.21 21.66
N LEU A 112 9.28 -12.11 20.87
CA LEU A 112 8.27 -11.77 19.87
C LEU A 112 6.90 -11.68 20.55
N LEU A 113 6.30 -10.47 20.51
CA LEU A 113 4.97 -10.24 21.11
C LEU A 113 3.85 -11.00 20.38
N THR A 114 4.00 -11.16 19.07
CA THR A 114 3.01 -11.82 18.21
C THR A 114 3.73 -12.59 17.12
N ARG A 115 3.09 -13.64 16.61
CA ARG A 115 3.59 -14.39 15.47
C ARG A 115 3.78 -13.52 14.22
N PRO A 116 4.96 -13.60 13.56
CA PRO A 116 5.15 -12.95 12.27
C PRO A 116 4.07 -13.37 11.29
N THR A 117 3.55 -12.40 10.56
CA THR A 117 2.46 -12.63 9.63
C THR A 117 2.92 -13.43 8.42
N LEU A 118 1.98 -14.15 7.80
CA LEU A 118 2.25 -14.81 6.52
C LEU A 118 2.50 -13.75 5.43
N PRO A 119 3.40 -14.02 4.47
CA PRO A 119 3.57 -13.16 3.31
C PRO A 119 2.25 -12.99 2.57
N ASN A 120 1.87 -11.73 2.34
CA ASN A 120 0.68 -11.41 1.58
C ASN A 120 1.10 -10.91 0.19
N SER A 121 0.52 -11.50 -0.85
CA SER A 121 0.62 -10.99 -2.22
C SER A 121 -0.76 -10.54 -2.66
N LEU A 122 -0.84 -9.31 -3.17
CA LEU A 122 -2.03 -8.88 -3.90
C LEU A 122 -2.25 -9.79 -5.13
N PRO A 123 -3.51 -10.14 -5.44
CA PRO A 123 -3.82 -10.87 -6.66
C PRO A 123 -3.43 -10.01 -7.87
N ARG A 124 -2.64 -10.58 -8.79
CA ARG A 124 -2.25 -9.95 -10.06
C ARG A 124 -2.90 -10.75 -11.19
N GLY A 125 -3.48 -10.07 -12.18
CA GLY A 125 -4.31 -10.67 -13.24
C GLY A 125 -5.81 -10.36 -13.10
N GLN A 126 -6.64 -10.75 -14.07
CA GLN A 126 -8.11 -10.57 -14.07
C GLN A 126 -8.58 -9.13 -13.75
N ASN A 127 -8.08 -8.13 -14.48
CA ASN A 127 -8.42 -6.71 -14.30
C ASN A 127 -8.09 -6.09 -12.93
N ASN A 128 -7.39 -6.77 -12.01
CA ASN A 128 -7.03 -6.20 -10.71
C ASN A 128 -6.15 -4.94 -10.83
N LEU A 129 -5.26 -4.88 -11.82
CA LEU A 129 -4.47 -3.66 -12.10
C LEU A 129 -5.37 -2.50 -12.54
N TRP A 130 -6.39 -2.76 -13.37
CA TRP A 130 -7.37 -1.76 -13.77
C TRP A 130 -8.20 -1.27 -12.58
N ARG A 131 -8.51 -2.14 -11.61
CA ARG A 131 -9.18 -1.73 -10.38
C ARG A 131 -8.29 -0.80 -9.53
N VAL A 132 -7.00 -1.07 -9.43
CA VAL A 132 -6.04 -0.16 -8.78
C VAL A 132 -5.98 1.17 -9.51
N LEU A 133 -5.88 1.16 -10.85
CA LEU A 133 -5.88 2.39 -11.64
C LEU A 133 -7.18 3.21 -11.44
N ALA A 134 -8.34 2.54 -11.45
CA ALA A 134 -9.62 3.18 -11.17
C ALA A 134 -9.68 3.76 -9.75
N ALA A 135 -9.08 3.07 -8.77
CA ALA A 135 -8.97 3.52 -7.39
C ALA A 135 -8.05 4.75 -7.20
N MET A 136 -7.14 5.03 -8.14
CA MET A 136 -6.31 6.24 -8.11
C MET A 136 -6.98 7.47 -8.72
N THR A 137 -8.19 7.34 -9.25
CA THR A 137 -8.97 8.49 -9.72
C THR A 137 -9.45 9.34 -8.54
N ALA A 138 -9.70 10.63 -8.77
CA ALA A 138 -10.04 11.56 -7.69
C ALA A 138 -11.31 11.18 -6.90
N GLN A 139 -12.26 10.49 -7.54
CA GLN A 139 -13.53 10.07 -6.97
C GLN A 139 -13.92 8.69 -7.52
N PRO A 140 -13.41 7.59 -6.91
CA PRO A 140 -13.55 6.25 -7.48
C PRO A 140 -14.98 5.67 -7.41
N PHE A 141 -15.85 6.22 -6.57
CA PHE A 141 -17.25 5.80 -6.42
C PHE A 141 -18.17 6.98 -6.06
N ASN A 142 -19.48 6.80 -6.20
CA ASN A 142 -20.47 7.80 -5.79
C ASN A 142 -20.86 7.64 -4.31
N LEU A 143 -21.17 8.74 -3.62
CA LEU A 143 -21.60 8.75 -2.21
C LEU A 143 -23.10 8.42 -2.02
N THR A 144 -23.65 7.62 -2.91
CA THR A 144 -25.06 7.21 -2.93
C THR A 144 -25.17 5.71 -2.67
N GLN A 145 -26.39 5.23 -2.42
CA GLN A 145 -26.61 3.80 -2.23
C GLN A 145 -26.15 2.95 -3.43
N SER A 146 -26.28 3.48 -4.66
CA SER A 146 -25.77 2.84 -5.87
C SER A 146 -24.25 2.72 -5.91
N GLY A 147 -23.52 3.59 -5.22
CA GLY A 147 -22.06 3.57 -5.11
C GLY A 147 -21.53 2.67 -3.99
N LEU A 148 -22.40 2.13 -3.12
CA LEU A 148 -21.99 1.30 -1.99
C LEU A 148 -21.19 0.06 -2.43
N HIS A 149 -21.62 -0.61 -3.50
CA HIS A 149 -20.90 -1.76 -4.04
C HIS A 149 -19.49 -1.37 -4.48
N ALA A 150 -19.34 -0.23 -5.16
CA ALA A 150 -18.04 0.26 -5.59
C ALA A 150 -17.14 0.67 -4.41
N LEU A 151 -17.70 1.24 -3.34
CA LEU A 151 -16.98 1.48 -2.09
C LEU A 151 -16.48 0.18 -1.45
N LYS A 152 -17.32 -0.86 -1.36
CA LYS A 152 -16.93 -2.16 -0.81
C LYS A 152 -15.83 -2.83 -1.64
N GLU A 153 -15.94 -2.76 -2.96
CA GLU A 153 -14.90 -3.26 -3.86
C GLU A 153 -13.60 -2.48 -3.72
N PHE A 154 -13.69 -1.15 -3.61
CA PHE A 154 -12.54 -0.28 -3.35
C PHE A 154 -11.83 -0.66 -2.04
N LEU A 155 -12.57 -0.79 -0.93
CA LEU A 155 -12.01 -1.25 0.34
C LEU A 155 -11.41 -2.66 0.22
N GLY A 156 -12.05 -3.52 -0.58
CA GLY A 156 -11.58 -4.87 -0.89
C GLY A 156 -10.22 -4.92 -1.59
N LEU A 157 -9.85 -3.90 -2.38
CA LEU A 157 -8.52 -3.83 -3.02
C LEU A 157 -7.37 -3.73 -2.00
N HIS A 158 -7.66 -3.21 -0.81
CA HIS A 158 -6.69 -3.07 0.27
C HIS A 158 -6.60 -4.32 1.16
N LEU A 159 -7.50 -5.29 0.97
CA LEU A 159 -7.51 -6.49 1.80
C LEU A 159 -6.54 -7.55 1.29
N PRO A 160 -5.76 -8.18 2.20
CA PRO A 160 -5.11 -9.46 1.92
C PRO A 160 -6.14 -10.51 1.50
N SER A 161 -5.77 -11.38 0.55
CA SER A 161 -6.62 -12.51 0.15
C SER A 161 -6.92 -13.49 1.31
N THR A 162 -6.11 -13.45 2.36
CA THR A 162 -6.20 -14.33 3.53
C THR A 162 -7.14 -13.82 4.63
N THR A 163 -7.61 -12.56 4.56
CA THR A 163 -8.34 -11.95 5.68
C THR A 163 -9.85 -11.97 5.48
N ALA A 164 -10.46 -13.15 5.64
CA ALA A 164 -11.91 -13.32 5.56
C ALA A 164 -12.68 -12.44 6.56
N ILE A 165 -12.10 -12.20 7.75
CA ILE A 165 -12.67 -11.33 8.79
C ILE A 165 -12.80 -9.88 8.28
N ALA A 166 -11.77 -9.35 7.63
CA ALA A 166 -11.80 -7.98 7.12
C ALA A 166 -12.82 -7.82 5.98
N ARG A 167 -12.98 -8.85 5.13
CA ARG A 167 -14.05 -8.83 4.11
C ARG A 167 -15.44 -8.83 4.74
N ARG A 168 -15.67 -9.67 5.76
CA ARG A 168 -16.91 -9.66 6.54
C ARG A 168 -17.18 -8.29 7.16
N ASN A 169 -16.15 -7.63 7.69
CA ASN A 169 -16.26 -6.28 8.26
C ASN A 169 -16.65 -5.23 7.20
N ILE A 170 -16.13 -5.31 5.97
CA ILE A 170 -16.59 -4.47 4.86
C ILE A 170 -18.05 -4.77 4.52
N ASP A 171 -18.42 -6.06 4.53
CA ASP A 171 -19.77 -6.48 4.17
C ASP A 171 -20.84 -6.01 5.16
N THR A 172 -20.46 -5.68 6.40
CA THR A 172 -21.35 -5.06 7.42
C THR A 172 -21.90 -3.70 7.01
N ILE A 173 -21.25 -3.00 6.09
CA ILE A 173 -21.71 -1.71 5.58
C ILE A 173 -22.98 -1.96 4.76
N SER A 174 -24.14 -1.59 5.30
CA SER A 174 -25.44 -1.92 4.71
C SER A 174 -25.95 -0.81 3.78
N ARG A 175 -25.62 0.45 4.11
CA ARG A 175 -26.16 1.62 3.42
C ARG A 175 -25.18 2.78 3.42
N LEU A 176 -25.19 3.54 2.32
CA LEU A 176 -24.39 4.75 2.12
C LEU A 176 -25.28 5.86 1.60
N GLU A 177 -25.30 6.98 2.31
CA GLU A 177 -26.06 8.17 1.92
C GLU A 177 -25.25 9.43 2.15
N HIS A 178 -25.65 10.53 1.53
CA HIS A 178 -25.10 11.83 1.83
C HIS A 178 -26.20 12.90 1.79
N LYS A 179 -25.96 14.00 2.49
CA LYS A 179 -26.85 15.15 2.54
C LYS A 179 -26.04 16.45 2.49
N PRO A 180 -26.47 17.47 1.71
CA PRO A 180 -25.93 18.81 1.84
C PRO A 180 -26.19 19.36 3.24
N ALA A 181 -25.17 19.94 3.85
CA ALA A 181 -25.24 20.55 5.17
C ALA A 181 -24.60 21.93 5.18
N VAL A 182 -25.01 22.78 6.11
CA VAL A 182 -24.40 24.08 6.35
C VAL A 182 -24.00 24.15 7.81
N ARG A 183 -22.77 24.57 8.09
CA ARG A 183 -22.26 24.69 9.45
C ARG A 183 -21.55 26.01 9.64
N TRP A 184 -21.72 26.57 10.83
CA TRP A 184 -20.91 27.71 11.29
C TRP A 184 -19.54 27.20 11.72
N MET A 185 -18.50 27.45 10.92
CA MET A 185 -17.14 27.02 11.21
C MET A 185 -16.09 27.89 10.51
N ALA A 186 -14.87 27.85 11.02
CA ALA A 186 -13.71 28.42 10.36
C ALA A 186 -13.09 27.36 9.41
N ILE A 187 -12.73 27.77 8.20
CA ILE A 187 -11.88 26.99 7.29
C ILE A 187 -10.55 27.74 7.15
N ASP A 188 -9.45 27.00 7.23
CA ASP A 188 -8.09 27.50 6.97
C ASP A 188 -7.72 28.77 7.74
N GLY A 189 -8.13 28.87 9.01
CA GLY A 189 -7.76 29.98 9.89
C GLY A 189 -8.49 31.31 9.63
N HIS A 190 -9.46 31.33 8.72
CA HIS A 190 -10.32 32.51 8.48
C HIS A 190 -11.41 32.66 9.54
N PHE A 191 -12.05 33.84 9.58
CA PHE A 191 -13.19 34.08 10.47
C PHE A 191 -14.31 33.04 10.28
N PRO A 192 -14.97 32.59 11.37
CA PRO A 192 -16.08 31.64 11.27
C PRO A 192 -17.17 32.16 10.35
N SER A 193 -17.63 31.33 9.43
CA SER A 193 -18.69 31.66 8.48
C SER A 193 -19.63 30.47 8.26
N PHE A 194 -20.74 30.72 7.56
CA PHE A 194 -21.61 29.63 7.10
C PHE A 194 -20.97 28.91 5.92
N VAL A 195 -20.38 27.76 6.22
CA VAL A 195 -19.73 26.90 5.24
C VAL A 195 -20.72 25.85 4.76
N ARG A 196 -20.80 25.67 3.43
CA ARG A 196 -21.54 24.56 2.82
C ARG A 196 -20.66 23.31 2.78
N GLY A 197 -21.25 22.17 3.07
CA GLY A 197 -20.55 20.90 3.09
C GLY A 197 -21.47 19.72 2.85
N ILE A 198 -20.92 18.54 3.05
CA ILE A 198 -21.60 17.26 2.85
C ILE A 198 -21.49 16.45 4.13
N GLU A 199 -22.63 16.01 4.66
CA GLU A 199 -22.68 14.97 5.68
C GLU A 199 -22.86 13.62 5.00
N ILE A 200 -21.98 12.66 5.30
CA ILE A 200 -22.05 11.28 4.81
C ILE A 200 -22.59 10.41 5.94
N PHE A 201 -23.64 9.66 5.63
CA PHE A 201 -24.24 8.69 6.53
C PHE A 201 -23.85 7.29 6.07
N LEU A 202 -23.09 6.60 6.91
CA LEU A 202 -22.70 5.21 6.70
C LEU A 202 -23.44 4.34 7.71
N PHE A 203 -24.22 3.37 7.25
CA PHE A 203 -24.93 2.47 8.15
C PHE A 203 -24.18 1.15 8.26
N LEU A 204 -23.92 0.73 9.50
CA LEU A 204 -23.27 -0.53 9.82
C LEU A 204 -24.26 -1.47 10.50
N ASN A 205 -24.14 -2.77 10.22
CA ASN A 205 -24.86 -3.80 10.95
C ASN A 205 -23.97 -4.33 12.08
N GLU A 206 -24.29 -3.94 13.32
CA GLU A 206 -23.49 -4.25 14.52
C GLU A 206 -23.40 -5.76 14.80
N ASP A 207 -24.43 -6.55 14.49
CA ASP A 207 -24.42 -8.01 14.73
C ASP A 207 -23.35 -8.75 13.92
N THR A 208 -22.96 -8.14 12.80
CA THR A 208 -22.05 -8.73 11.83
C THR A 208 -20.63 -8.18 11.94
N LEU A 209 -20.44 -7.06 12.63
CA LEU A 209 -19.15 -6.44 12.88
C LEU A 209 -18.38 -7.25 13.93
N ARG A 210 -17.16 -7.70 13.59
CA ARG A 210 -16.31 -8.48 14.50
C ARG A 210 -14.88 -8.00 14.45
N ASP A 211 -14.17 -8.14 15.57
CA ASP A 211 -12.70 -8.04 15.64
C ASP A 211 -12.09 -6.69 15.21
N VAL A 212 -12.92 -5.68 14.89
CA VAL A 212 -12.51 -4.33 14.53
C VAL A 212 -13.32 -3.34 15.33
N ALA A 213 -12.64 -2.57 16.17
CA ALA A 213 -13.26 -1.47 16.91
C ALA A 213 -13.67 -0.35 15.94
N LEU A 214 -14.93 0.09 16.05
CA LEU A 214 -15.45 1.20 15.25
C LEU A 214 -14.60 2.47 15.42
N SER A 215 -14.04 2.68 16.61
CA SER A 215 -13.15 3.80 16.93
C SER A 215 -11.86 3.81 16.10
N ALA A 216 -11.39 2.67 15.62
CA ALA A 216 -10.23 2.58 14.73
C ALA A 216 -10.64 2.65 13.25
N PHE A 217 -11.79 2.08 12.89
CA PHE A 217 -12.24 2.00 11.50
C PHE A 217 -12.82 3.32 10.99
N ALA A 218 -13.65 3.99 11.79
CA ALA A 218 -14.34 5.20 11.36
C ALA A 218 -13.39 6.37 11.00
N PRO A 219 -12.29 6.64 11.73
CA PRO A 219 -11.33 7.67 11.33
C PRO A 219 -10.62 7.39 10.00
N VAL A 220 -10.45 6.12 9.62
CA VAL A 220 -9.88 5.74 8.32
C VAL A 220 -10.86 6.10 7.21
N LEU A 221 -12.14 5.78 7.39
CA LEU A 221 -13.20 6.15 6.44
C LEU A 221 -13.38 7.67 6.35
N ASP A 222 -13.28 8.38 7.46
CA ASP A 222 -13.34 9.84 7.51
C ASP A 222 -12.25 10.48 6.62
N ARG A 223 -11.04 9.95 6.65
CA ARG A 223 -9.95 10.37 5.75
C ARG A 223 -10.17 9.93 4.31
N LEU A 224 -10.73 8.74 4.10
CA LEU A 224 -11.05 8.23 2.76
C LEU A 224 -12.05 9.14 2.04
N PHE A 225 -13.01 9.72 2.76
CA PHE A 225 -14.01 10.59 2.17
C PHE A 225 -13.54 12.05 2.00
N ALA A 226 -12.40 12.45 2.58
CA ALA A 226 -11.90 13.83 2.50
C ALA A 226 -11.82 14.42 1.07
N PRO A 227 -11.43 13.67 0.02
CA PRO A 227 -11.39 14.17 -1.37
C PRO A 227 -12.77 14.48 -1.98
N TYR A 228 -13.86 14.01 -1.37
CA TYR A 228 -15.23 14.27 -1.83
C TYR A 228 -15.79 15.60 -1.35
N ALA A 229 -15.11 16.27 -0.43
CA ALA A 229 -15.52 17.59 0.03
C ALA A 229 -15.54 18.58 -1.15
N PRO A 230 -16.58 19.45 -1.22
CA PRO A 230 -16.63 20.50 -2.21
C PRO A 230 -15.49 21.52 -2.00
N ALA A 231 -15.12 22.24 -3.06
CA ALA A 231 -14.17 23.34 -2.98
C ALA A 231 -14.64 24.36 -1.93
N ASN A 232 -13.75 24.75 -1.01
CA ASN A 232 -14.04 25.66 0.12
C ASN A 232 -15.16 25.18 1.06
N GLY A 233 -15.40 23.87 1.12
CA GLY A 233 -16.42 23.28 1.98
C GLY A 233 -15.86 22.30 2.99
N PHE A 234 -16.79 21.68 3.72
CA PHE A 234 -16.48 20.62 4.67
C PHE A 234 -17.14 19.30 4.28
N ILE A 235 -16.59 18.22 4.84
CA ILE A 235 -17.20 16.90 4.84
C ILE A 235 -17.26 16.37 6.26
N GLN A 236 -18.29 15.60 6.59
CA GLN A 236 -18.39 14.97 7.89
C GLN A 236 -18.94 13.56 7.75
N LEU A 237 -18.21 12.58 8.30
CA LEU A 237 -18.68 11.21 8.41
C LEU A 237 -19.53 11.02 9.68
N ILE A 238 -20.71 10.43 9.50
CA ILE A 238 -21.61 9.99 10.56
C ILE A 238 -21.88 8.50 10.33
N VAL A 239 -21.48 7.66 11.29
CA VAL A 239 -21.73 6.23 11.26
C VAL A 239 -22.94 5.93 12.13
N ARG A 240 -23.91 5.20 11.58
CA ARG A 240 -25.17 4.85 12.23
C ARG A 240 -25.37 3.34 12.34
N SER A 241 -26.11 2.92 13.34
CA SER A 241 -26.63 1.57 13.41
C SER A 241 -27.70 1.36 12.35
N THR A 242 -27.67 0.23 11.65
CA THR A 242 -28.76 -0.17 10.76
C THR A 242 -30.02 -0.57 11.55
N GLN A 243 -29.84 -1.06 12.78
CA GLN A 243 -30.91 -1.62 13.59
C GLN A 243 -31.65 -0.53 14.38
N THR A 244 -30.90 0.30 15.10
CA THR A 244 -31.48 1.34 15.97
C THR A 244 -31.57 2.70 15.28
N GLY A 245 -30.79 2.93 14.22
CA GLY A 245 -30.66 4.23 13.58
C GLY A 245 -29.84 5.24 14.37
N GLU A 246 -29.31 4.86 15.54
CA GLU A 246 -28.53 5.74 16.40
C GLU A 246 -27.16 6.06 15.82
N ASP A 247 -26.64 7.25 16.13
CA ASP A 247 -25.29 7.68 15.74
C ASP A 247 -24.26 6.95 16.61
N LEU A 248 -23.60 5.94 16.02
CA LEU A 248 -22.54 5.17 16.67
C LEU A 248 -21.21 5.94 16.72
N PHE A 249 -20.95 6.76 15.70
CA PHE A 249 -19.76 7.59 15.61
C PHE A 249 -20.04 8.83 14.77
N ARG A 250 -19.50 9.97 15.20
CA ARG A 250 -19.57 11.23 14.45
C ARG A 250 -18.19 11.87 14.40
N ALA A 251 -17.62 11.94 13.20
CA ALA A 251 -16.35 12.61 12.99
C ALA A 251 -16.48 14.13 13.19
N PRO A 252 -15.40 14.85 13.56
CA PRO A 252 -15.39 16.31 13.43
C PRO A 252 -15.53 16.71 11.95
N PRO A 253 -16.12 17.87 11.63
CA PRO A 253 -16.17 18.35 10.26
C PRO A 253 -14.74 18.60 9.75
N ARG A 254 -14.41 18.06 8.58
CA ARG A 254 -13.11 18.20 7.94
C ARG A 254 -13.18 19.14 6.74
N PRO A 255 -12.21 20.05 6.56
CA PRO A 255 -12.07 20.76 5.29
C PRO A 255 -11.69 19.77 4.19
N GLY A 256 -12.07 20.09 2.95
CA GLY A 256 -11.68 19.29 1.79
C GLY A 256 -10.19 19.30 1.52
N THR A 257 -9.68 18.22 0.94
CA THR A 257 -8.24 18.06 0.62
C THR A 257 -7.88 18.47 -0.81
N ARG A 258 -8.83 18.96 -1.61
CA ARG A 258 -8.53 19.46 -2.98
C ARG A 258 -8.00 20.88 -2.89
N ALA A 259 -6.77 21.07 -3.36
CA ALA A 259 -6.22 22.39 -3.62
C ALA A 259 -7.11 23.10 -4.66
N LEU A 260 -7.46 24.35 -4.37
CA LEU A 260 -8.05 25.24 -5.38
C LEU A 260 -6.96 25.51 -6.42
N ILE A 261 -7.23 25.18 -7.68
CA ILE A 261 -6.40 25.59 -8.82
C ILE A 261 -6.99 26.90 -9.34
#